data_AF-A0A1R0ZC92-F1
#
_entry.id   AF-A0A1R0ZC92-F1
#
_cell.length_a   1.000
_cell.length_b   1.000
_cell.length_c   1.000
_cell.angle_alpha   90.00
_cell.angle_beta   90.00
_cell.angle_gamma   90.00
#
_symmetry.space_group_name_H-M   'P 1'
#
loop_
_entity.id
_entity.type
_entity.pdbx_description
1 polymer ?
#
loop_
_entity_poly.entity_id
_entity_poly.type
_entity_poly.pdbx_seq_one_letter_code
_entity_poly.pdbx_strand_id
1 'polypeptide(L)'
;MYAQIFLGIWMLVIGVCHFLKLKFLLRKSVIDILSGDELASFQKGLIFPHILLGMTFIIMGIFGNKGILSLPVFLGIYIILGAVSITMILINNKKHSGYYIW
;
A
#
# COMPACT_ATOMS: atom_id res chain seq x y z
N MET A 1 5.31 17.66 -5.31
CA MET A 1 6.05 16.65 -6.10
C MET A 1 6.94 15.77 -5.22
N TYR A 2 7.99 16.31 -4.57
CA TYR A 2 8.97 15.49 -3.83
C TYR A 2 8.38 14.63 -2.71
N ALA A 3 7.51 15.20 -1.86
CA ALA A 3 6.86 14.43 -0.78
C ALA A 3 6.03 13.24 -1.31
N GLN A 4 5.35 13.43 -2.44
CA GLN A 4 4.53 12.39 -3.05
C GLN A 4 5.38 11.28 -3.68
N ILE A 5 6.46 11.65 -4.36
CA ILE A 5 7.43 10.68 -4.90
C ILE A 5 8.10 9.90 -3.75
N PHE A 6 8.52 10.60 -2.69
CA PHE A 6 9.09 9.97 -1.49
C PHE A 6 8.10 8.96 -0.87
N LEU A 7 6.85 9.37 -0.68
CA LEU A 7 5.80 8.48 -0.17
C LEU A 7 5.59 7.27 -1.09
N GLY A 8 5.64 7.49 -2.41
CA GLY A 8 5.54 6.41 -3.38
C GLY A 8 6.69 5.41 -3.29
N ILE A 9 7.93 5.88 -3.19
CA ILE A 9 9.11 5.04 -2.97
C ILE A 9 8.98 4.28 -1.65
N TRP A 10 8.55 4.94 -0.58
CA TRP A 10 8.33 4.31 0.72
C TRP A 10 7.32 3.16 0.64
N MET A 11 6.19 3.35 -0.06
CA MET A 11 5.20 2.30 -0.26
C MET A 11 5.75 1.13 -1.09
N LEU A 12 6.58 1.40 -2.10
CA LEU A 12 7.26 0.35 -2.86
C LEU A 12 8.22 -0.45 -1.97
N VAL A 13 8.99 0.22 -1.11
CA VAL A 13 9.88 -0.44 -0.13
C VAL A 13 9.07 -1.35 0.79
N ILE A 14 7.95 -0.88 1.34
CA ILE A 14 7.05 -1.71 2.16
C ILE A 14 6.56 -2.93 1.38
N GLY A 15 6.12 -2.76 0.14
CA GLY A 15 5.68 -3.85 -0.73
C GLY A 15 6.78 -4.90 -0.97
N VAL A 16 8.01 -4.46 -1.22
CA VAL A 16 9.18 -5.34 -1.38
C VAL A 16 9.51 -6.06 -0.07
N CYS A 17 9.45 -5.38 1.07
CA CYS A 17 9.67 -6.01 2.36
C CYS A 17 8.64 -7.12 2.65
N HIS A 18 7.36 -6.91 2.29
CA HIS A 18 6.34 -7.95 2.37
C HIS A 18 6.63 -9.11 1.41
N PHE A 19 7.09 -8.82 0.19
CA PHE A 19 7.48 -9.86 -0.78
C PHE A 19 8.64 -10.73 -0.27
N LEU A 20 9.63 -10.10 0.38
CA LEU A 20 10.76 -10.76 1.03
C LEU A 20 10.44 -11.33 2.42
N LYS A 21 9.18 -11.27 2.86
CA LYS A 21 8.71 -11.74 4.17
C LYS A 21 9.42 -11.12 5.37
N LEU A 22 9.94 -9.90 5.22
CA LEU A 22 10.65 -9.19 6.28
C LEU A 22 9.67 -8.74 7.37
N LYS A 23 10.03 -8.99 8.64
CA LYS A 23 9.13 -8.75 9.78
C LYS A 23 9.27 -7.37 10.40
N PHE A 24 10.33 -6.61 10.13
CA PHE A 24 10.60 -5.35 10.84
C PHE A 24 9.61 -4.21 10.53
N LEU A 25 8.87 -4.29 9.41
CA LEU A 25 7.78 -3.35 9.08
C LEU A 25 6.41 -3.80 9.61
N LEU A 26 6.34 -5.01 10.17
CA LEU A 26 5.11 -5.49 10.80
C LEU A 26 5.03 -5.00 12.24
N ARG A 27 3.80 -4.74 12.68
CA ARG A 27 3.54 -4.46 14.09
C ARG A 27 3.81 -5.72 14.90
N LYS A 28 4.40 -5.55 16.09
CA LYS A 28 4.71 -6.67 17.01
C LYS A 28 3.47 -7.53 17.31
N SER A 29 2.30 -6.90 17.49
CA SER A 29 1.03 -7.63 17.70
C SER A 29 0.67 -8.59 16.56
N VAL A 30 0.96 -8.22 15.30
CA VAL A 30 0.71 -9.08 14.14
C VAL A 30 1.65 -10.29 14.14
N ILE A 31 2.91 -10.06 14.52
CA ILE A 31 3.94 -11.11 14.62
C ILE A 31 3.59 -12.10 15.73
N ASP A 32 3.07 -11.60 16.85
CA ASP A 32 2.77 -12.40 18.05
C ASP A 32 1.46 -13.20 17.91
N ILE A 33 0.48 -12.71 17.14
CA ILE A 33 -0.85 -13.32 17.02
C ILE A 33 -0.96 -14.31 15.85
N LEU A 34 -0.26 -14.06 14.74
CA LEU A 34 -0.37 -14.91 13.56
C LEU A 34 0.64 -16.06 13.59
N SER A 35 0.17 -17.27 13.26
CA SER A 35 1.05 -18.41 12.98
C SER A 35 1.93 -18.14 11.75
N GLY A 36 3.00 -18.94 11.55
CA GLY A 36 3.96 -18.72 10.46
C GLY A 36 3.31 -18.69 9.06
N ASP A 37 2.34 -19.57 8.82
CA ASP A 37 1.63 -19.65 7.54
C ASP A 37 0.62 -18.51 7.36
N GLU A 38 -0.09 -18.13 8.43
CA GLU A 38 -1.00 -16.99 8.42
C GLU A 38 -0.26 -15.67 8.23
N LEU A 39 0.93 -15.53 8.84
CA LEU A 39 1.78 -14.36 8.69
C LEU A 39 2.29 -14.24 7.24
N ALA A 40 2.68 -15.34 6.62
CA ALA A 40 3.10 -15.36 5.22
C ALA A 40 1.93 -15.03 4.28
N SER A 41 0.73 -15.57 4.54
CA SER A 41 -0.50 -15.22 3.82
C SER A 41 -0.85 -13.74 3.97
N PHE A 42 -0.76 -13.21 5.20
CA PHE A 42 -1.00 -11.81 5.51
C PHE A 42 -0.05 -10.89 4.75
N GLN A 43 1.26 -11.15 4.81
CA GLN A 43 2.25 -10.37 4.08
C GLN A 43 2.02 -10.43 2.57
N LYS A 44 1.72 -11.62 2.02
CA LYS A 44 1.40 -11.79 0.59
C LYS A 44 0.22 -10.91 0.15
N GLY A 45 -0.81 -10.81 0.98
CA GLY A 45 -1.98 -9.95 0.73
C GLY A 45 -1.67 -8.45 0.77
N LEU A 46 -0.57 -8.02 1.38
CA LEU A 46 -0.16 -6.61 1.46
C LEU A 46 0.77 -6.18 0.32
N ILE A 47 1.36 -7.11 -0.45
CA ILE A 47 2.34 -6.77 -1.50
C ILE A 47 1.72 -5.87 -2.56
N PHE A 48 0.67 -6.37 -3.24
CA PHE A 48 0.06 -5.67 -4.37
C PHE A 48 -0.52 -4.30 -4.00
N PRO A 49 -1.28 -4.15 -2.89
CA PRO A 49 -1.83 -2.85 -2.51
C PRO A 49 -0.76 -1.79 -2.25
N HIS A 50 0.35 -2.15 -1.59
CA HIS A 50 1.45 -1.21 -1.35
C HIS A 50 2.19 -0.85 -2.65
N ILE A 51 2.41 -1.83 -3.54
CA ILE A 51 3.03 -1.56 -4.84
C ILE A 51 2.13 -0.65 -5.70
N LEU A 52 0.83 -0.95 -5.77
CA LEU A 52 -0.13 -0.15 -6.52
C LEU A 52 -0.21 1.29 -5.98
N LEU A 53 -0.29 1.45 -4.66
CA LEU A 53 -0.31 2.77 -4.02
C LEU A 53 0.98 3.54 -4.28
N GLY A 54 2.14 2.86 -4.20
CA GLY A 54 3.44 3.45 -4.48
C GLY A 54 3.59 3.96 -5.91
N MET A 55 3.22 3.12 -6.89
CA MET A 55 3.19 3.51 -8.30
C MET A 55 2.21 4.66 -8.54
N THR A 56 1.02 4.62 -7.93
CA THR A 56 0.02 5.69 -8.04
C THR A 56 0.59 7.03 -7.56
N PHE A 57 1.26 7.06 -6.41
CA PHE A 57 1.88 8.28 -5.90
C PHE A 57 2.98 8.81 -6.81
N ILE A 58 3.86 7.96 -7.33
CA ILE A 58 4.95 8.39 -8.23
C ILE A 58 4.37 8.94 -9.53
N ILE A 59 3.48 8.20 -10.18
CA ILE A 59 2.88 8.58 -11.46
C ILE A 59 2.12 9.90 -11.32
N MET A 60 1.30 10.04 -10.28
CA MET A 60 0.55 11.28 -10.02
C MET A 60 1.47 12.44 -9.64
N GLY A 61 2.55 12.18 -8.90
CA GLY A 61 3.56 13.21 -8.61
C GLY A 61 4.21 13.77 -9.87
N ILE A 62 4.50 12.91 -10.86
CA ILE A 62 5.08 13.30 -12.15
C ILE A 62 4.05 14.01 -13.03
N PHE A 63 2.86 13.43 -13.21
CA PHE A 63 1.82 13.99 -14.08
C PHE A 63 1.24 15.29 -13.56
N GLY A 64 1.07 15.42 -12.25
CA GLY A 64 0.64 16.68 -11.63
C GLY A 64 1.63 17.81 -11.87
N ASN A 65 2.94 17.52 -11.85
CA ASN A 65 3.97 18.53 -12.11
C ASN A 65 4.07 18.92 -13.59
N LYS A 66 3.75 18.00 -14.52
CA LYS A 66 3.79 18.25 -15.96
C LYS A 66 2.48 18.82 -16.52
N GLY A 67 1.40 18.89 -15.72
CA GLY A 67 0.10 19.38 -16.17
C GLY A 67 -0.53 18.56 -17.30
N ILE A 68 -0.18 17.28 -17.42
CA ILE A 68 -0.59 16.42 -18.56
C ILE A 68 -2.08 16.10 -18.52
N LEU A 69 -2.67 15.99 -17.33
CA LEU A 69 -4.07 15.66 -17.14
C LEU A 69 -4.85 16.88 -16.65
N SER A 70 -6.11 17.00 -17.07
CA SER A 70 -7.02 17.96 -16.47
C SER A 70 -7.23 17.62 -14.99
N LEU A 71 -7.38 18.66 -14.16
CA LEU A 71 -7.52 18.50 -12.71
C LEU A 71 -8.61 17.49 -12.30
N PRO A 72 -9.81 17.46 -12.93
CA PRO A 72 -10.83 16.47 -12.58
C PRO A 72 -10.41 15.02 -12.85
N VAL A 73 -9.75 14.77 -14.00
CA VAL A 73 -9.27 13.43 -14.37
C VAL A 73 -8.16 12.98 -13.43
N PHE A 74 -7.22 13.89 -13.14
CA PHE A 74 -6.14 13.65 -12.18
C PHE A 74 -6.69 13.23 -10.82
N LEU A 75 -7.62 14.01 -10.26
CA LEU A 75 -8.24 13.71 -8.96
C LEU A 75 -9.05 12.41 -8.99
N GLY A 76 -9.82 12.17 -10.04
CA GLY A 76 -10.62 10.95 -10.18
C GLY A 76 -9.76 9.69 -10.13
N ILE A 77 -8.72 9.61 -10.95
CA ILE A 77 -7.83 8.44 -10.96
C ILE A 77 -7.14 8.29 -9.60
N TYR A 78 -6.67 9.40 -9.02
CA TYR A 78 -5.94 9.36 -7.76
C TYR A 78 -6.81 8.84 -6.60
N ILE A 79 -8.05 9.31 -6.49
CA ILE A 79 -9.00 8.87 -5.47
C ILE A 79 -9.37 7.40 -5.68
N ILE A 80 -9.67 6.98 -6.91
CA ILE A 80 -10.08 5.60 -7.20
C ILE A 80 -8.95 4.62 -6.86
N LEU A 81 -7.74 4.85 -7.37
CA LEU A 81 -6.60 3.95 -7.13
C LEU A 81 -6.17 3.95 -5.66
N GLY A 82 -6.21 5.11 -5.00
CA GLY A 82 -5.97 5.22 -3.57
C GLY A 82 -6.99 4.42 -2.75
N ALA A 83 -8.29 4.60 -3.03
CA ALA A 83 -9.37 3.90 -2.36
C ALA A 83 -9.31 2.38 -2.55
N VAL A 84 -9.03 1.91 -3.77
CA VAL A 84 -8.85 0.48 -4.06
C VAL A 84 -7.70 -0.10 -3.24
N SER A 85 -6.54 0.56 -3.26
CA SER A 85 -5.36 0.10 -2.52
C SER A 85 -5.63 0.03 -1.01
N ILE A 86 -6.23 1.08 -0.44
CA ILE A 86 -6.59 1.12 0.98
C ILE A 86 -7.61 0.02 1.31
N THR A 87 -8.63 -0.16 0.48
CA THR A 87 -9.66 -1.18 0.69
C THR A 87 -9.06 -2.58 0.71
N MET A 88 -8.11 -2.89 -0.18
CA MET A 88 -7.43 -4.17 -0.19
C MET A 88 -6.61 -4.40 1.09
N ILE A 89 -5.92 -3.38 1.61
CA ILE A 89 -5.21 -3.45 2.90
C ILE A 89 -6.19 -3.75 4.03
N LEU A 90 -7.31 -3.01 4.09
CA LEU A 90 -8.34 -3.18 5.12
C LEU A 90 -8.99 -4.57 5.09
N ILE A 91 -9.28 -5.10 3.89
CA ILE A 91 -9.80 -6.46 3.72
C ILE A 91 -8.78 -7.48 4.20
N ASN A 92 -7.50 -7.31 3.87
CA ASN A 92 -6.45 -8.22 4.30
C ASN A 92 -6.26 -8.20 5.83
N ASN A 93 -6.34 -7.03 6.45
CA ASN A 93 -6.34 -6.87 7.90
C ASN A 93 -7.52 -7.60 8.53
N LYS A 94 -8.75 -7.35 8.04
CA LYS A 94 -9.96 -8.00 8.56
C LYS A 94 -9.90 -9.51 8.44
N LYS A 95 -9.40 -10.02 7.31
CA LYS A 95 -9.27 -11.46 7.04
C LYS A 95 -8.39 -12.17 8.07
N HIS A 96 -7.29 -11.55 8.51
CA HIS A 96 -6.31 -12.23 9.38
C HIS A 96 -6.41 -11.82 10.86
N SER A 97 -7.00 -10.66 11.18
CA SER A 97 -7.08 -10.16 12.57
C SER A 97 -8.50 -10.03 13.11
N GLY A 98 -9.52 -10.11 12.26
CA GLY A 98 -10.90 -9.76 12.60
C GLY A 98 -11.18 -8.24 12.62
N TYR A 99 -10.14 -7.40 12.60
CA TYR A 99 -10.25 -5.95 12.65
C TYR A 99 -9.76 -5.28 11.36
N TYR A 100 -10.35 -4.15 10.97
CA TYR A 100 -9.92 -3.39 9.80
C TYR A 100 -8.60 -2.64 10.03
N ILE A 101 -8.38 -2.21 11.27
CA ILE A 101 -7.20 -1.45 11.71
C ILE A 101 -6.68 -2.13 12.98
N TRP A 102 -5.35 -2.27 13.06
CA TRP A 102 -4.64 -2.82 14.21
C TRP A 102 -4.27 -1.73 15.22
#